data_AF-U6D402-F1
#
_entry.id   AF-U6D402-F1
#
_cell.length_a   1.000
_cell.length_b   1.000
_cell.length_c   1.000
_cell.angle_alpha   90.00
_cell.angle_beta   90.00
_cell.angle_gamma   90.00
#
_symmetry.space_group_name_H-M   'P 1'
#
loop_
_entity.id
_entity.type
_entity.pdbx_description
1 polymer ?
#
loop_
_entity_poly.entity_id
_entity_poly.type
_entity_poly.pdbx_seq_one_letter_code
_entity_poly.pdbx_strand_id
1 'polypeptide(L)'
;WNQDAQALFQAGELKWGTDEEKFITIFGTRSVSHLRRVFDKYMTISGFQIEETIDRETSGNLEQLLLAVVKSIRSIPAYLAETLYYAMKGAGTDDHTLIRVVVSRSEIDLYNIRKEFRKNFSNSLYSMI
;
A
#
# COMPACT_ATOMS: atom_id res chain seq x y z
N TRP A 1 0.96 -19.67 2.67
CA TRP A 1 0.97 -18.38 3.37
C TRP A 1 1.56 -18.45 4.78
N ASN A 2 1.32 -19.49 5.60
CA ASN A 2 1.88 -19.58 6.98
C ASN A 2 3.42 -19.40 7.05
N GLN A 3 4.17 -20.08 6.17
CA GLN A 3 5.63 -19.98 6.15
C GLN A 3 6.11 -18.57 5.82
N ASP A 4 5.56 -17.94 4.78
CA ASP A 4 5.94 -16.57 4.40
C ASP A 4 5.54 -15.54 5.47
N ALA A 5 4.39 -15.71 6.12
CA ALA A 5 3.99 -14.84 7.25
C ALA A 5 4.99 -14.95 8.41
N GLN A 6 5.36 -16.18 8.78
CA GLN A 6 6.37 -16.42 9.81
C GLN A 6 7.73 -15.85 9.43
N ALA A 7 8.13 -15.99 8.16
CA ALA A 7 9.38 -15.45 7.64
C ALA A 7 9.42 -13.92 7.72
N LEU A 8 8.33 -13.22 7.36
CA LEU A 8 8.22 -11.77 7.52
C LEU A 8 8.31 -11.34 8.99
N PHE A 9 7.67 -12.09 9.90
CA PHE A 9 7.70 -11.77 11.33
C PHE A 9 9.09 -11.95 11.92
N GLN A 10 9.79 -13.02 11.50
CA GLN A 10 11.19 -13.25 11.86
C GLN A 10 12.15 -12.23 11.25
N ALA A 11 11.84 -11.70 10.07
CA ALA A 11 12.64 -10.74 9.33
C ALA A 11 12.52 -9.30 9.84
N GLY A 12 11.46 -8.96 10.59
CA GLY A 12 11.27 -7.65 11.21
C GLY A 12 11.28 -7.76 12.73
N GLU A 13 10.09 -7.74 13.34
CA GLU A 13 9.84 -7.59 14.78
C GLU A 13 10.62 -8.54 15.73
N LEU A 14 11.08 -9.71 15.28
CA LEU A 14 11.83 -10.67 16.13
C LEU A 14 13.36 -10.50 16.11
N LYS A 15 13.89 -9.48 15.43
CA LYS A 15 15.33 -9.21 15.39
C LYS A 15 15.62 -7.72 15.48
N TRP A 16 16.88 -7.38 15.73
CA TRP A 16 17.32 -6.00 15.68
C TRP A 16 17.60 -5.59 14.22
N GLY A 17 16.87 -4.58 13.75
CA GLY A 17 16.87 -4.15 12.36
C GLY A 17 16.19 -5.17 11.42
N THR A 18 16.09 -4.82 10.14
CA THR A 18 15.20 -5.51 9.21
C THR A 18 15.96 -6.34 8.18
N ASP A 19 15.53 -7.59 7.94
CA ASP A 19 15.95 -8.34 6.75
C ASP A 19 15.12 -7.90 5.54
N GLU A 20 15.54 -6.75 4.97
CA GLU A 20 14.88 -6.10 3.82
C GLU A 20 14.82 -7.02 2.60
N GLU A 21 15.85 -7.83 2.37
CA GLU A 21 15.89 -8.79 1.26
C GLU A 21 14.76 -9.82 1.39
N LYS A 22 14.41 -10.24 2.60
CA LYS A 22 13.27 -11.13 2.82
C LYS A 22 11.95 -10.50 2.42
N PHE A 23 11.72 -9.24 2.84
CA PHE A 23 10.51 -8.50 2.49
C PHE A 23 10.40 -8.34 0.96
N ILE A 24 11.49 -7.87 0.32
CA ILE A 24 11.55 -7.69 -1.13
C ILE A 24 11.30 -9.01 -1.87
N THR A 25 11.94 -10.10 -1.44
CA THR A 25 11.80 -11.42 -2.06
C THR A 25 10.37 -11.93 -1.97
N ILE A 26 9.76 -11.87 -0.78
CA ILE A 26 8.40 -12.38 -0.59
C ILE A 26 7.40 -11.51 -1.38
N PHE A 27 7.51 -10.19 -1.32
CA PHE A 27 6.57 -9.30 -2.01
C PHE A 27 6.74 -9.33 -3.54
N GLY A 28 7.97 -9.50 -4.02
CA GLY A 28 8.29 -9.50 -5.46
C GLY A 28 8.03 -10.83 -6.17
N THR A 29 7.92 -11.95 -5.46
CA THR A 29 7.84 -13.29 -6.08
C THR A 29 6.54 -14.05 -5.84
N ARG A 30 5.70 -13.60 -4.89
CA ARG A 30 4.43 -14.28 -4.56
C ARG A 30 3.26 -13.65 -5.30
N SER A 31 2.25 -14.48 -5.60
CA SER A 31 1.03 -13.99 -6.23
C SER A 31 0.21 -13.09 -5.29
N VAL A 32 -0.56 -12.17 -5.85
CA VAL A 32 -1.43 -11.23 -5.10
C VAL A 32 -2.39 -11.98 -4.16
N SER A 33 -3.02 -13.05 -4.63
CA SER A 33 -3.97 -13.84 -3.83
C SER A 33 -3.28 -14.55 -2.64
N HIS A 34 -2.04 -14.99 -2.82
CA HIS A 34 -1.25 -15.56 -1.74
C HIS A 34 -0.82 -14.50 -0.74
N LEU A 35 -0.32 -13.34 -1.21
CA LEU A 35 0.13 -12.26 -0.34
C LEU A 35 -0.99 -11.70 0.55
N ARG A 36 -2.22 -11.62 0.04
CA ARG A 36 -3.38 -11.26 0.89
C ARG A 36 -3.53 -12.21 2.09
N ARG A 37 -3.46 -13.53 1.85
CA ARG A 37 -3.51 -14.53 2.92
C ARG A 37 -2.28 -14.48 3.84
N VAL A 38 -1.13 -14.07 3.31
CA VAL A 38 0.09 -13.84 4.12
C VAL A 38 -0.15 -12.67 5.07
N PHE A 39 -0.70 -11.55 4.60
CA PHE A 39 -0.97 -10.38 5.45
C PHE A 39 -2.00 -10.66 6.54
N ASP A 40 -3.09 -11.38 6.21
CA ASP A 40 -4.09 -11.79 7.19
C ASP A 40 -3.46 -12.71 8.26
N LYS A 41 -2.63 -13.66 7.83
CA LYS A 41 -1.93 -14.55 8.76
C LYS A 41 -0.86 -13.82 9.56
N TYR A 42 -0.17 -12.85 8.97
CA TYR A 42 0.83 -12.02 9.61
C TYR A 42 0.22 -11.30 10.82
N MET A 43 -0.91 -10.60 10.63
CA MET A 43 -1.65 -9.95 11.72
C MET A 43 -1.98 -10.92 12.87
N THR A 44 -2.34 -12.16 12.53
CA THR A 44 -2.68 -13.18 13.54
C THR A 44 -1.46 -13.60 14.39
N ILE A 45 -0.24 -13.54 13.85
CA ILE A 45 0.97 -14.01 14.54
C ILE A 45 1.78 -12.87 15.17
N SER A 46 1.80 -11.68 14.57
CA SER A 46 2.56 -10.52 15.07
C SER A 46 1.74 -9.62 15.98
N GLY A 47 0.41 -9.60 15.82
CA GLY A 47 -0.48 -8.65 16.47
C GLY A 47 -0.56 -7.28 15.77
N PHE A 48 0.21 -7.07 14.70
CA PHE A 48 0.28 -5.81 13.95
C PHE A 48 -0.06 -6.02 12.48
N GLN A 49 -0.64 -5.00 11.85
CA GLN A 49 -0.78 -5.00 10.40
C GLN A 49 0.61 -4.97 9.76
N ILE A 50 0.78 -5.60 8.60
CA ILE A 50 2.10 -5.61 7.94
C ILE A 50 2.59 -4.20 7.61
N GLU A 51 1.67 -3.26 7.33
CA GLU A 51 1.97 -1.85 7.12
C GLU A 51 2.57 -1.19 8.36
N GLU A 52 2.06 -1.51 9.56
CA GLU A 52 2.57 -0.96 10.82
C GLU A 52 3.99 -1.45 11.10
N THR A 53 4.27 -2.72 10.79
CA THR A 53 5.64 -3.23 10.88
C THR A 53 6.55 -2.55 9.87
N ILE A 54 6.12 -2.36 8.61
CA ILE A 54 6.94 -1.68 7.59
C ILE A 54 7.30 -0.25 8.04
N ASP A 55 6.34 0.51 8.57
CA ASP A 55 6.51 1.88 9.08
C ASP A 55 7.51 1.95 10.26
N ARG A 56 7.52 0.93 11.12
CA ARG A 56 8.42 0.86 12.29
C ARG A 56 9.83 0.37 11.96
N GLU A 57 9.95 -0.53 10.99
CA GLU A 57 11.17 -1.31 10.73
C GLU A 57 11.95 -0.83 9.51
N THR A 58 11.36 0.00 8.65
CA THR A 58 12.03 0.55 7.45
C THR A 58 11.90 2.08 7.41
N SER A 59 12.66 2.73 6.53
CA SER A 59 12.56 4.19 6.35
C SER A 59 12.80 4.62 4.90
N GLY A 60 12.37 5.84 4.58
CA GLY A 60 12.69 6.49 3.30
C GLY A 60 12.09 5.77 2.09
N ASN A 61 12.86 5.65 1.01
CA ASN A 61 12.35 5.14 -0.26
C ASN A 61 11.90 3.66 -0.18
N LEU A 62 12.56 2.85 0.65
CA LEU A 62 12.19 1.45 0.79
C LEU A 62 10.85 1.29 1.50
N GLU A 63 10.64 2.03 2.58
CA GLU A 63 9.38 2.06 3.32
C GLU A 63 8.22 2.47 2.40
N GLN A 64 8.39 3.57 1.66
CA GLN A 64 7.41 4.06 0.70
C GLN A 64 7.09 3.01 -0.38
N LEU A 65 8.11 2.31 -0.89
CA LEU A 65 7.94 1.24 -1.87
C LEU A 65 7.14 0.06 -1.30
N LEU A 66 7.53 -0.45 -0.13
CA LEU A 66 6.88 -1.60 0.49
C LEU A 66 5.42 -1.29 0.86
N LEU A 67 5.15 -0.10 1.41
CA LEU A 67 3.79 0.37 1.68
C LEU A 67 2.96 0.49 0.41
N ALA A 68 3.51 1.06 -0.66
CA ALA A 68 2.81 1.14 -1.95
C ALA A 68 2.45 -0.25 -2.51
N VAL A 69 3.35 -1.22 -2.39
CA VAL A 69 3.11 -2.62 -2.81
C VAL A 69 1.99 -3.24 -1.98
N VAL A 70 2.05 -3.15 -0.65
CA VAL A 70 1.01 -3.73 0.23
C VAL A 70 -0.35 -3.11 -0.05
N LYS A 71 -0.43 -1.77 -0.10
CA LYS A 71 -1.68 -1.04 -0.40
C LYS A 71 -2.25 -1.43 -1.76
N SER A 72 -1.41 -1.56 -2.78
CA SER A 72 -1.81 -2.02 -4.11
C SER A 72 -2.33 -3.45 -4.11
N ILE A 73 -1.68 -4.37 -3.39
CA ILE A 73 -2.14 -5.76 -3.23
C ILE A 73 -3.51 -5.81 -2.55
N ARG A 74 -3.74 -4.99 -1.52
CA ARG A 74 -5.04 -4.90 -0.85
C ARG A 74 -6.11 -4.36 -1.80
N SER A 75 -5.86 -3.19 -2.40
CA SER A 75 -6.79 -2.56 -3.35
C SER A 75 -6.09 -1.48 -4.17
N ILE A 76 -5.89 -1.75 -5.45
CA ILE A 76 -5.39 -0.75 -6.41
C ILE A 76 -6.27 0.52 -6.41
N PRO A 77 -7.63 0.43 -6.49
CA PRO A 77 -8.46 1.63 -6.46
C PRO A 77 -8.31 2.47 -5.19
N ALA A 78 -8.18 1.83 -4.03
CA ALA A 78 -8.02 2.55 -2.76
C ALA A 78 -6.64 3.22 -2.65
N TYR A 79 -5.58 2.53 -3.09
CA TYR A 79 -4.23 3.10 -3.14
C TYR A 79 -4.15 4.32 -4.06
N LEU A 80 -4.76 4.23 -5.24
CA LEU A 80 -4.77 5.35 -6.19
C LEU A 80 -5.66 6.51 -5.71
N ALA A 81 -6.76 6.22 -5.00
CA ALA A 81 -7.55 7.25 -4.35
C ALA A 81 -6.74 8.01 -3.30
N GLU A 82 -5.98 7.30 -2.47
CA GLU A 82 -5.06 7.91 -1.49
C GLU A 82 -3.95 8.73 -2.17
N THR A 83 -3.38 8.20 -3.26
CA THR A 83 -2.38 8.90 -4.08
C THR A 83 -2.92 10.23 -4.61
N LEU A 84 -4.13 10.24 -5.16
CA LEU A 84 -4.82 11.44 -5.63
C LEU A 84 -5.08 12.43 -4.48
N TYR A 85 -5.51 11.93 -3.32
CA TYR A 85 -5.77 12.79 -2.17
C TYR A 85 -4.49 13.52 -1.74
N TYR A 86 -3.37 12.82 -1.59
CA TYR A 86 -2.11 13.45 -1.20
C TYR A 86 -1.52 14.37 -2.27
N ALA A 87 -1.80 14.11 -3.56
CA ALA A 87 -1.43 15.03 -4.63
C ALA A 87 -2.15 16.39 -4.55
N MET A 88 -3.31 16.46 -3.88
CA MET A 88 -4.17 17.65 -3.84
C MET A 88 -4.42 18.23 -2.43
N LYS A 89 -4.09 17.51 -1.35
CA LYS A 89 -4.39 17.93 0.04
C LYS A 89 -3.62 19.19 0.47
N GLY A 90 -2.42 19.38 -0.06
CA GLY A 90 -1.46 20.41 0.37
C GLY A 90 -1.65 21.78 -0.29
N ALA A 91 -0.70 22.68 -0.03
CA ALA A 91 -0.64 23.94 -0.76
C ALA A 91 -0.17 23.66 -2.20
N GLY A 92 -1.00 24.06 -3.17
CA GLY A 92 -0.78 23.73 -4.58
C GLY A 92 -1.25 22.31 -4.91
N THR A 93 -0.76 21.77 -6.02
CA THR A 93 -1.14 20.45 -6.52
C THR A 93 0.06 19.78 -7.17
N ASP A 94 0.27 18.49 -6.89
CA ASP A 94 1.18 17.67 -7.69
C ASP A 94 0.47 17.28 -9.00
N ASP A 95 0.51 18.20 -9.96
CA ASP A 95 -0.12 18.06 -11.27
C ASP A 95 0.38 16.81 -12.00
N HIS A 96 1.67 16.48 -11.86
CA HIS A 96 2.25 15.31 -12.52
C HIS A 96 1.60 14.02 -12.03
N THR A 97 1.41 13.85 -10.73
CA THR A 97 0.75 12.67 -10.17
C THR A 97 -0.74 12.67 -10.47
N LEU A 98 -1.42 13.80 -10.31
CA LEU A 98 -2.84 13.94 -10.62
C LEU A 98 -3.14 13.56 -12.08
N ILE A 99 -2.47 14.20 -13.04
CA ILE A 99 -2.66 13.95 -14.47
C ILE A 99 -2.34 12.50 -14.81
N ARG A 100 -1.21 11.98 -14.32
CA ARG A 100 -0.80 10.59 -14.60
C ARG A 100 -1.86 9.59 -14.16
N VAL A 101 -2.38 9.72 -12.94
CA VAL A 101 -3.39 8.78 -12.42
C VAL A 101 -4.72 8.96 -13.14
N VAL A 102 -5.22 10.18 -13.31
CA VAL A 102 -6.53 10.41 -13.96
C VAL A 102 -6.52 9.92 -15.41
N VAL A 103 -5.49 10.26 -16.18
CA VAL A 103 -5.39 9.86 -17.59
C VAL A 103 -5.25 8.35 -17.72
N SER A 104 -4.28 7.74 -17.02
CA SER A 104 -3.99 6.30 -17.17
C SER A 104 -5.08 5.37 -16.64
N ARG A 105 -5.98 5.85 -15.77
CA ARG A 105 -7.03 5.03 -15.15
C ARG A 105 -8.44 5.35 -15.64
N SER A 106 -8.60 6.42 -16.42
CA SER A 106 -9.88 6.92 -16.93
C SER A 106 -10.79 5.82 -17.49
N GLU A 107 -10.22 4.94 -18.31
CA GLU A 107 -10.95 3.86 -18.99
C GLU A 107 -10.80 2.47 -18.33
N ILE A 108 -10.09 2.38 -17.20
CA ILE A 108 -9.80 1.09 -16.54
C ILE A 108 -10.67 0.93 -15.28
N ASP A 109 -10.50 1.83 -14.31
CA ASP A 109 -11.13 1.69 -13.00
C ASP A 109 -11.34 3.03 -12.27
N LEU A 110 -11.30 4.16 -12.98
CA LEU A 110 -11.51 5.48 -12.38
C LEU A 110 -12.85 5.58 -11.62
N TYR A 111 -13.88 4.89 -12.07
CA TYR A 111 -15.14 4.77 -11.31
C TYR A 111 -14.93 4.19 -9.90
N ASN A 112 -14.15 3.10 -9.78
CA ASN A 112 -13.85 2.47 -8.50
C ASN A 112 -12.93 3.35 -7.64
N ILE A 113 -11.95 4.03 -8.26
CA ILE A 113 -11.07 4.99 -7.58
C ILE A 113 -11.91 6.11 -6.95
N ARG A 114 -12.86 6.70 -7.69
CA ARG A 114 -13.78 7.74 -7.18
C ARG A 114 -14.61 7.25 -6.00
N LYS A 115 -15.05 5.99 -6.03
CA LYS A 115 -15.82 5.38 -4.95
C LYS A 115 -14.99 5.23 -3.67
N GLU A 116 -13.78 4.68 -3.77
CA GLU A 116 -12.88 4.55 -2.62
C GLU A 116 -12.42 5.94 -2.11
N PHE A 117 -12.20 6.91 -3.00
CA PHE A 117 -11.88 8.29 -2.61
C PHE A 117 -12.97 8.89 -1.72
N ARG A 118 -14.24 8.82 -2.18
CA ARG A 118 -15.37 9.35 -1.41
C ARG A 118 -15.54 8.65 -0.07
N LYS A 119 -15.33 7.33 -0.05
CA LYS A 119 -15.39 6.51 1.17
C LYS A 119 -14.31 6.90 2.18
N ASN A 120 -13.08 7.15 1.72
CA ASN A 120 -11.94 7.36 2.61
C ASN A 120 -11.75 8.81 3.05
N PHE A 121 -12.18 9.79 2.25
CA PHE A 121 -11.89 11.22 2.49
C PHE A 121 -13.12 12.11 2.68
N SER A 122 -14.33 11.52 2.69
CA SER A 122 -15.62 12.23 2.85
C SER A 122 -15.85 13.41 1.88
N ASN A 123 -15.07 13.48 0.79
CA ASN A 123 -15.16 14.46 -0.27
C ASN A 123 -15.17 13.71 -1.62
N SER A 124 -15.72 14.30 -2.67
CA SER A 124 -15.66 13.67 -4.00
C SER A 124 -14.33 14.00 -4.67
N LEU A 125 -13.80 13.08 -5.49
CA LEU A 125 -12.63 13.38 -6.31
C LEU A 125 -12.88 14.61 -7.21
N TYR A 126 -14.10 14.73 -7.75
CA TYR A 126 -14.48 15.84 -8.62
C TYR A 126 -14.47 17.20 -7.94
N SER A 127 -14.76 17.27 -6.64
CA SER A 127 -14.78 18.52 -5.88
C SER A 127 -13.42 18.92 -5.32
N MET A 128 -12.43 18.03 -5.42
CA MET A 128 -11.06 18.28 -4.97
C MET A 128 -10.09 18.57 -6.13
N ILE A 129 -10.49 18.21 -7.36
CA ILE A 129 -9.91 18.69 -8.62
C ILE A 129 -10.54 20.05 -8.95
#